data_AF-A0A3N0Z6P1-F1
#
_entry.id   AF-A0A3N0Z6P1-F1
#
_cell.length_a   1.000
_cell.length_b   1.000
_cell.length_c   1.000
_cell.angle_alpha   90.00
_cell.angle_beta   90.00
_cell.angle_gamma   90.00
#
_symmetry.space_group_name_H-M   'P 1'
#
loop_
_entity.id
_entity.type
_entity.pdbx_description
1 polymer ?
#
loop_
_entity_poly.entity_id
_entity_poly.type
_entity_poly.pdbx_seq_one_letter_code
_entity_poly.pdbx_strand_id
1 'polypeptide(L)'
;MQAKKRYLISLLTGAFLVLLFYFGGGGGVPGPAATGSRSRHGYNRPDQPWPHFSDPLQHLSPWDHSDTEEYNVHISPRQKRDVNSSVYKGKRCRMQSCFDFSLCQRNGFKVYVYPQQKGEKISESYQNILSTIEGSRFYTSDPGQACLFVLSLDTLDRDQLSPQYVHNLKTKVQSLALWNNGRNHLIFNLYSGTWPDYTEDLGFDIGQAMLAKASISTENFRPNFDVSIPLFSKEHPRTGGDRGYLKYNTIPPFRKYMLVFKGKRYLTGIGSDTRNALYHVHNAEDVVLLTTCKHGKDWQKHKDARCDKDNAEYDKHRWSDTVSLPDSKLRLGPASEIPPCHGLKFTKLE
;
A
#
# COMPACT_ATOMS: atom_id res chain seq x y z
N MET A 1 -70.52 -39.94 11.39
CA MET A 1 -69.40 -39.13 10.84
C MET A 1 -68.04 -39.82 11.03
N GLN A 2 -67.83 -41.03 10.51
CA GLN A 2 -66.60 -41.82 10.78
C GLN A 2 -65.87 -42.37 9.55
N ALA A 3 -66.43 -42.25 8.34
CA ALA A 3 -65.74 -42.66 7.11
C ALA A 3 -64.82 -41.57 6.54
N LYS A 4 -65.27 -40.30 6.50
CA LYS A 4 -64.53 -39.20 5.86
C LYS A 4 -63.19 -38.84 6.54
N LYS A 5 -63.03 -39.11 7.85
CA LYS A 5 -61.76 -38.89 8.57
C LYS A 5 -60.67 -39.94 8.25
N ARG A 6 -61.04 -41.16 7.87
CA ARG A 6 -60.07 -42.24 7.59
C ARG A 6 -59.38 -42.08 6.23
N TYR A 7 -60.11 -41.54 5.24
CA TYR A 7 -59.54 -41.24 3.93
C TYR A 7 -58.59 -40.03 3.96
N LEU A 8 -58.86 -39.04 4.81
CA LEU A 8 -57.99 -37.86 4.93
C LEU A 8 -56.61 -38.23 5.52
N ILE A 9 -56.58 -39.13 6.50
CA ILE A 9 -55.32 -39.62 7.11
C ILE A 9 -54.54 -40.45 6.11
N SER A 10 -55.21 -41.31 5.31
CA SER A 10 -54.55 -42.13 4.28
C SER A 10 -53.94 -41.29 3.15
N LEU A 11 -54.61 -40.21 2.75
CA LEU A 11 -54.10 -39.26 1.74
C LEU A 11 -52.89 -38.47 2.26
N LEU A 12 -52.89 -38.05 3.52
CA LEU A 12 -51.77 -37.33 4.14
C LEU A 12 -50.54 -38.23 4.32
N THR A 13 -50.72 -39.50 4.70
CA THR A 13 -49.60 -40.47 4.79
C THR A 13 -49.02 -40.82 3.41
N GLY A 14 -49.85 -40.90 2.38
CA GLY A 14 -49.40 -41.13 1.00
C GLY A 14 -48.56 -39.98 0.46
N ALA A 15 -48.99 -38.74 0.69
CA ALA A 15 -48.25 -37.54 0.26
C ALA A 15 -46.90 -37.39 0.99
N PHE A 16 -46.84 -37.77 2.28
CA PHE A 16 -45.61 -37.71 3.08
C PHE A 16 -44.57 -38.75 2.64
N LEU A 17 -45.00 -39.97 2.27
CA LEU A 17 -44.12 -41.00 1.74
C LEU A 17 -43.54 -40.63 0.36
N VAL A 18 -44.34 -40.02 -0.51
CA VAL A 18 -43.85 -39.52 -1.81
C VAL A 18 -42.81 -38.41 -1.64
N LEU A 19 -42.99 -37.50 -0.67
CA LEU A 19 -42.00 -36.48 -0.34
C LEU A 19 -40.70 -37.06 0.22
N LEU A 20 -40.76 -38.11 1.04
CA LEU A 20 -39.56 -38.81 1.53
C LEU A 20 -38.79 -39.52 0.42
N PHE A 21 -39.48 -40.09 -0.58
CA PHE A 21 -38.81 -40.68 -1.75
C PHE A 21 -38.22 -39.63 -2.71
N TYR A 22 -38.86 -38.46 -2.85
CA TYR A 22 -38.36 -37.39 -3.71
C TYR A 22 -37.17 -36.62 -3.10
N PHE A 23 -37.10 -36.50 -1.77
CA PHE A 23 -36.07 -35.71 -1.08
C PHE A 23 -35.05 -36.53 -0.27
N GLY A 24 -35.25 -37.84 -0.10
CA GLY A 24 -34.40 -38.72 0.73
C GLY A 24 -33.40 -39.62 -0.02
N GLY A 25 -33.28 -39.49 -1.34
CA GLY A 25 -32.39 -40.31 -2.15
C GLY A 25 -30.92 -39.85 -2.12
N GLY A 26 -30.11 -40.38 -1.21
CA GLY A 26 -28.66 -40.51 -1.43
C GLY A 26 -27.74 -40.02 -0.31
N GLY A 27 -27.71 -40.75 0.81
CA GLY A 27 -26.71 -40.56 1.87
C GLY A 27 -26.23 -41.90 2.43
N GLY A 28 -25.44 -42.65 1.66
CA GLY A 28 -24.80 -43.88 2.09
C GLY A 28 -23.34 -43.64 2.49
N VAL A 29 -23.01 -43.93 3.75
CA VAL A 29 -21.64 -43.94 4.31
C VAL A 29 -20.86 -45.15 3.75
N PRO A 30 -19.60 -45.04 3.30
CA PRO A 30 -18.83 -46.20 2.85
C PRO A 30 -17.87 -46.74 3.94
N GLY A 31 -17.94 -48.05 4.16
CA GLY A 31 -16.89 -48.88 4.79
C GLY A 31 -16.01 -49.57 3.74
N PRO A 32 -14.86 -50.17 4.12
CA PRO A 32 -13.68 -50.24 3.25
C PRO A 32 -13.51 -51.56 2.45
N ALA A 33 -12.66 -51.45 1.42
CA ALA A 33 -11.78 -52.45 0.78
C ALA A 33 -12.06 -52.83 -0.69
N ALA A 34 -11.16 -52.30 -1.53
CA ALA A 34 -10.31 -52.98 -2.51
C ALA A 34 -10.87 -53.56 -3.84
N THR A 35 -10.30 -52.97 -4.91
CA THR A 35 -9.84 -53.55 -6.19
C THR A 35 -10.86 -53.94 -7.28
N GLY A 36 -10.79 -53.19 -8.39
CA GLY A 36 -11.40 -53.57 -9.67
C GLY A 36 -11.23 -52.48 -10.73
N SER A 37 -10.04 -52.41 -11.32
CA SER A 37 -9.65 -51.54 -12.44
C SER A 37 -10.66 -51.54 -13.59
N ARG A 38 -11.05 -50.35 -14.06
CA ARG A 38 -11.35 -50.11 -15.48
C ARG A 38 -11.09 -48.65 -15.86
N SER A 39 -10.00 -48.48 -16.60
CA SER A 39 -9.49 -47.25 -17.19
C SER A 39 -10.53 -46.46 -17.97
N ARG A 40 -10.52 -45.14 -17.79
CA ARG A 40 -10.99 -44.20 -18.82
C ARG A 40 -9.98 -43.07 -18.96
N HIS A 41 -9.30 -43.07 -20.10
CA HIS A 41 -8.37 -42.05 -20.55
C HIS A 41 -9.07 -40.69 -20.72
N GLY A 42 -8.41 -39.63 -20.24
CA GLY A 42 -8.79 -38.24 -20.48
C GLY A 42 -7.82 -37.27 -19.78
N TYR A 43 -6.70 -36.99 -20.44
CA TYR A 43 -5.75 -35.88 -20.25
C TYR A 43 -5.66 -35.21 -18.86
N ASN A 44 -4.73 -35.70 -18.02
CA ASN A 44 -4.18 -34.95 -16.88
C ASN A 44 -3.19 -33.89 -17.39
N ARG A 45 -3.53 -32.61 -17.23
CA ARG A 45 -2.55 -31.52 -17.18
C ARG A 45 -2.04 -31.49 -15.73
N PRO A 46 -0.73 -31.58 -15.45
CA PRO A 46 -0.27 -31.57 -14.07
C PRO A 46 -0.55 -30.19 -13.46
N ASP A 47 -1.31 -30.17 -12.35
CA ASP A 47 -1.36 -29.05 -11.42
C ASP A 47 0.07 -28.80 -10.95
N GLN A 48 0.73 -27.85 -11.60
CA GLN A 48 2.06 -27.41 -11.19
C GLN A 48 1.83 -26.43 -10.02
N PRO A 49 2.29 -26.75 -8.80
CA PRO A 49 2.22 -25.81 -7.70
C PRO A 49 2.99 -24.56 -8.10
N TRP A 50 2.44 -23.39 -7.80
CA TRP A 50 3.15 -22.12 -7.97
C TRP A 50 4.55 -22.23 -7.34
N PRO A 51 5.62 -21.81 -8.03
CA PRO A 51 6.94 -21.80 -7.44
C PRO A 51 6.90 -20.96 -6.16
N HIS A 52 7.34 -21.56 -5.05
CA HIS A 52 7.56 -20.88 -3.80
C HIS A 52 8.67 -19.84 -4.04
N PHE A 53 8.29 -18.59 -4.31
CA PHE A 53 9.19 -17.44 -4.25
C PHE A 53 9.49 -17.12 -2.79
N SER A 54 10.25 -18.01 -2.17
CA SER A 54 10.96 -17.78 -0.92
C SER A 54 12.44 -18.10 -1.15
N ASP A 55 12.96 -17.70 -2.31
CA ASP A 55 14.37 -17.36 -2.40
C ASP A 55 14.56 -16.01 -1.70
N PRO A 56 15.53 -15.87 -0.79
CA PRO A 56 16.00 -14.55 -0.40
C PRO A 56 16.40 -13.84 -1.69
N LEU A 57 15.68 -12.77 -2.05
CA LEU A 57 16.15 -11.88 -3.11
C LEU A 57 17.60 -11.55 -2.78
N GLN A 58 18.52 -12.00 -3.65
CA GLN A 58 19.93 -11.71 -3.48
C GLN A 58 20.06 -10.21 -3.26
N HIS A 59 20.72 -9.85 -2.16
CA HIS A 59 20.98 -8.47 -1.81
C HIS A 59 21.65 -7.83 -3.02
N LEU A 60 20.91 -7.00 -3.75
CA LEU A 60 21.50 -6.19 -4.81
C LEU A 60 22.61 -5.39 -4.15
N SER A 61 23.84 -5.58 -4.62
CA SER A 61 25.03 -4.96 -4.06
C SER A 61 24.82 -3.44 -3.99
N PRO A 62 25.26 -2.76 -2.92
CA PRO A 62 25.26 -1.30 -2.87
C PRO A 62 26.11 -0.76 -4.03
N TRP A 63 25.48 -0.11 -5.01
CA TRP A 63 26.19 0.61 -6.06
C TRP A 63 26.48 2.04 -5.59
N ASP A 64 27.58 2.58 -6.11
CA ASP A 64 28.33 3.73 -5.62
C ASP A 64 27.50 5.03 -5.51
N HIS A 65 27.68 5.74 -4.40
CA HIS A 65 26.86 6.89 -3.95
C HIS A 65 27.25 8.23 -4.63
N SER A 66 27.63 8.24 -5.92
CA SER A 66 28.10 9.48 -6.55
C SER A 66 26.99 10.44 -6.99
N ASP A 67 25.77 9.96 -7.26
CA ASP A 67 24.83 10.72 -8.09
C ASP A 67 23.78 11.51 -7.29
N THR A 68 23.80 11.45 -5.96
CA THR A 68 22.84 12.20 -5.11
C THR A 68 23.31 13.63 -4.79
N GLU A 69 24.53 14.00 -5.16
CA GLU A 69 25.14 15.27 -4.76
C GLU A 69 24.60 16.50 -5.54
N GLU A 70 23.98 16.33 -6.70
CA GLU A 70 23.70 17.44 -7.63
C GLU A 70 22.31 18.10 -7.47
N TYR A 71 21.37 17.49 -6.73
CA TYR A 71 19.96 17.92 -6.73
C TYR A 71 19.56 18.98 -5.68
N ASN A 72 20.47 19.41 -4.81
CA ASN A 72 20.16 20.33 -3.71
C ASN A 72 20.66 21.77 -3.96
N VAL A 73 20.10 22.44 -4.96
CA VAL A 73 20.55 23.80 -5.36
C VAL A 73 20.00 24.93 -4.45
N HIS A 74 19.05 24.64 -3.54
CA HIS A 74 18.36 25.69 -2.76
C HIS A 74 18.56 25.65 -1.24
N ILE A 75 19.51 24.86 -0.72
CA ILE A 75 19.74 24.74 0.73
C ILE A 75 21.08 25.35 1.12
N SER A 76 21.10 26.17 2.18
CA SER A 76 22.35 26.74 2.68
C SER A 76 23.36 25.64 3.09
N PRO A 77 24.68 25.82 2.89
CA PRO A 77 25.67 24.79 3.22
C PRO A 77 25.64 24.29 4.67
N ARG A 78 25.22 25.14 5.62
CA ARG A 78 25.02 24.75 7.02
C ARG A 78 23.83 23.81 7.20
N GLN A 79 22.71 24.13 6.55
CA GLN A 79 21.50 23.31 6.60
C GLN A 79 21.71 21.96 5.89
N LYS A 80 22.48 21.91 4.78
CA LYS A 80 22.89 20.65 4.12
C LYS A 80 23.71 19.75 5.05
N ARG A 81 24.66 20.31 5.83
CA ARG A 81 25.46 19.52 6.80
C ARG A 81 24.64 18.97 7.96
N ASP A 82 23.75 19.77 8.54
CA ASP A 82 22.90 19.33 9.65
C ASP A 82 21.97 18.19 9.21
N VAL A 83 21.35 18.33 8.03
CA VAL A 83 20.51 17.30 7.41
C VAL A 83 21.33 16.04 7.11
N ASN A 84 22.51 16.14 6.51
CA ASN A 84 23.34 14.97 6.27
C ASN A 84 23.73 14.26 7.57
N SER A 85 24.18 14.99 8.60
CA SER A 85 24.58 14.39 9.88
C SER A 85 23.42 13.67 10.59
N SER A 86 22.21 14.20 10.44
CA SER A 86 20.99 13.63 11.01
C SER A 86 20.48 12.44 10.21
N VAL A 87 20.55 12.47 8.88
CA VAL A 87 20.29 11.29 8.02
C VAL A 87 21.23 10.14 8.40
N TYR A 88 22.52 10.42 8.64
CA TYR A 88 23.46 9.40 9.12
C TYR A 88 23.12 8.85 10.52
N LYS A 89 22.63 9.68 11.44
CA LYS A 89 22.16 9.22 12.77
C LYS A 89 20.85 8.43 12.66
N GLY A 90 19.92 8.89 11.83
CA GLY A 90 18.62 8.27 11.58
C GLY A 90 18.74 6.90 10.95
N LYS A 91 19.66 6.70 9.97
CA LYS A 91 19.93 5.40 9.32
C LYS A 91 20.34 4.28 10.29
N ARG A 92 20.95 4.65 11.43
CA ARG A 92 21.38 3.70 12.48
C ARG A 92 20.28 3.39 13.50
N CYS A 93 19.13 4.06 13.45
CA CYS A 93 18.03 3.78 14.36
C CYS A 93 17.41 2.41 14.11
N ARG A 94 17.17 1.71 15.21
CA ARG A 94 16.43 0.45 15.30
C ARG A 94 15.53 0.54 16.52
N MET A 95 14.55 -0.37 16.65
CA MET A 95 13.61 -0.35 17.77
C MET A 95 14.33 -0.34 19.12
N GLN A 96 15.34 -1.18 19.29
CA GLN A 96 16.11 -1.28 20.53
C GLN A 96 16.96 -0.06 20.87
N SER A 97 17.32 0.79 19.89
CA SER A 97 18.24 1.91 20.10
C SER A 97 17.53 3.26 20.16
N CYS A 98 16.50 3.45 19.35
CA CYS A 98 15.84 4.74 19.15
C CYS A 98 14.39 4.79 19.64
N PHE A 99 13.82 3.65 20.05
CA PHE A 99 12.49 3.58 20.65
C PHE A 99 12.59 3.15 22.11
N ASP A 100 11.86 3.83 22.99
CA ASP A 100 11.76 3.51 24.41
C ASP A 100 10.51 2.66 24.68
N PHE A 101 10.73 1.36 24.87
CA PHE A 101 9.67 0.40 25.17
C PHE A 101 9.12 0.52 26.59
N SER A 102 9.85 1.16 27.52
CA SER A 102 9.46 1.22 28.93
C SER A 102 8.13 1.98 29.14
N LEU A 103 7.89 3.01 28.32
CA LEU A 103 6.64 3.77 28.31
C LEU A 103 5.43 2.88 27.95
N CYS A 104 5.62 2.02 26.96
CA CYS A 104 4.60 1.09 26.47
C CYS A 104 4.34 -0.05 27.44
N GLN A 105 5.37 -0.54 28.12
CA GLN A 105 5.24 -1.57 29.15
C GLN A 105 4.51 -1.05 30.39
N ARG A 106 4.76 0.20 30.79
CA ARG A 106 4.15 0.81 31.98
C ARG A 106 2.67 1.15 31.79
N ASN A 107 2.32 1.76 30.66
CA ASN A 107 1.02 2.38 30.45
C ASN A 107 0.15 1.66 29.39
N GLY A 108 0.69 0.59 28.79
CA GLY A 108 0.13 -0.02 27.58
C GLY A 108 0.49 0.77 26.31
N PHE A 109 0.07 0.25 25.15
CA PHE A 109 0.26 0.94 23.87
C PHE A 109 -0.79 2.06 23.71
N LYS A 110 -0.42 3.27 24.11
CA LYS A 110 -1.23 4.48 23.93
C LYS A 110 -0.54 5.49 23.02
N VAL A 111 -1.33 6.22 22.23
CA VAL A 111 -0.88 7.20 21.24
C VAL A 111 -1.41 8.58 21.62
N TYR A 112 -0.49 9.53 21.78
CA TYR A 112 -0.81 10.93 21.99
C TYR A 112 -0.65 11.70 20.69
N VAL A 113 -1.64 12.53 20.37
CA VAL A 113 -1.61 13.46 19.24
C VAL A 113 -1.38 14.86 19.79
N TYR A 114 -0.39 15.58 19.25
CA TYR A 114 -0.12 16.95 19.68
C TYR A 114 -1.35 17.84 19.42
N PRO A 115 -1.61 18.86 20.26
CA PRO A 115 -2.67 19.81 19.98
C PRO A 115 -2.35 20.63 18.73
N GLN A 116 -3.39 20.95 17.95
CA GLN A 116 -3.26 21.79 16.77
C GLN A 116 -2.84 23.22 17.17
N GLN A 117 -1.81 23.73 16.50
CA GLN A 117 -1.33 25.09 16.74
C GLN A 117 -2.22 26.10 15.99
N LYS A 118 -2.52 27.23 16.63
CA LYS A 118 -3.35 28.28 16.02
C LYS A 118 -2.68 28.82 14.77
N GLY A 119 -3.42 28.83 13.66
CA GLY A 119 -2.96 29.38 12.37
C GLY A 119 -2.27 28.39 11.44
N GLU A 120 -2.01 27.16 11.89
CA GLU A 120 -1.51 26.10 11.02
C GLU A 120 -2.66 25.45 10.24
N LYS A 121 -2.52 25.41 8.92
CA LYS A 121 -3.45 24.69 8.05
C LYS A 121 -3.02 23.24 7.96
N ILE A 122 -3.99 22.34 8.00
CA ILE A 122 -3.79 20.89 7.88
C ILE A 122 -4.62 20.41 6.69
N SER A 123 -4.04 19.55 5.85
CA SER A 123 -4.78 18.93 4.75
C SER A 123 -5.88 18.00 5.27
N GLU A 124 -6.96 17.85 4.52
CA GLU A 124 -8.04 16.93 4.86
C GLU A 124 -7.52 15.50 5.07
N SER A 125 -6.57 15.06 4.25
CA SER A 125 -5.95 13.74 4.37
C SER A 125 -5.20 13.57 5.69
N TYR A 126 -4.42 14.56 6.13
CA TYR A 126 -3.73 14.47 7.42
C TYR A 126 -4.70 14.58 8.59
N GLN A 127 -5.71 15.45 8.49
CA GLN A 127 -6.79 15.54 9.47
C GLN A 127 -7.50 14.19 9.64
N ASN A 128 -7.75 13.47 8.55
CA ASN A 128 -8.35 12.14 8.58
C ASN A 128 -7.46 11.12 9.31
N ILE A 129 -6.13 11.18 9.12
CA ILE A 129 -5.17 10.33 9.85
C ILE A 129 -5.26 10.63 11.35
N LEU A 130 -5.12 11.91 11.74
CA LEU A 130 -5.15 12.32 13.14
C LEU A 130 -6.45 11.91 13.81
N SER A 131 -7.59 12.21 13.19
CA SER A 131 -8.88 11.87 13.79
C SER A 131 -9.19 10.37 13.80
N THR A 132 -8.58 9.56 12.92
CA THR A 132 -8.65 8.10 13.00
C THR A 132 -7.88 7.58 14.21
N ILE A 133 -6.72 8.18 14.51
CA ILE A 133 -5.94 7.86 15.71
C ILE A 133 -6.72 8.25 16.96
N GLU A 134 -7.24 9.48 17.01
CA GLU A 134 -8.03 10.02 18.14
C GLU A 134 -9.31 9.22 18.42
N GLY A 135 -9.96 8.69 17.39
CA GLY A 135 -11.13 7.82 17.52
C GLY A 135 -10.81 6.37 17.90
N SER A 136 -9.54 5.98 17.96
CA SER A 136 -9.13 4.62 18.26
C SER A 136 -9.05 4.35 19.76
N ARG A 137 -9.14 3.07 20.16
CA ARG A 137 -8.92 2.63 21.55
C ARG A 137 -7.51 2.90 22.09
N PHE A 138 -6.57 3.26 21.21
CA PHE A 138 -5.19 3.52 21.59
C PHE A 138 -4.95 5.00 21.91
N TYR A 139 -5.89 5.90 21.60
CA TYR A 139 -5.72 7.31 21.88
C TYR A 139 -5.62 7.63 23.37
N THR A 140 -4.79 8.62 23.72
CA THR A 140 -4.76 9.25 25.04
C THR A 140 -4.60 10.77 24.90
N SER A 141 -5.34 11.53 25.71
CA SER A 141 -5.16 12.98 25.85
C SER A 141 -4.04 13.34 26.83
N ASP A 142 -3.59 12.38 27.65
CA ASP A 142 -2.49 12.57 28.61
C ASP A 142 -1.15 12.10 28.00
N PRO A 143 -0.19 13.01 27.74
CA PRO A 143 1.11 12.65 27.19
C PRO A 143 1.96 11.81 28.17
N GLY A 144 1.72 11.87 29.48
CA GLY A 144 2.42 11.06 30.47
C GLY A 144 2.07 9.57 30.42
N GLN A 145 0.92 9.24 29.80
CA GLN A 145 0.49 7.86 29.56
C GLN A 145 0.85 7.35 28.17
N ALA A 146 1.38 8.21 27.30
CA ALA A 146 1.62 7.87 25.91
C ALA A 146 2.90 7.04 25.74
N CYS A 147 2.78 6.02 24.90
CA CYS A 147 3.89 5.22 24.39
C CYS A 147 4.40 5.79 23.06
N LEU A 148 3.51 6.35 22.24
CA LEU A 148 3.80 6.89 20.92
C LEU A 148 3.24 8.30 20.77
N PHE A 149 3.97 9.16 20.06
CA PHE A 149 3.61 10.55 19.82
C PHE A 149 3.45 10.81 18.32
N VAL A 150 2.40 11.53 17.95
CA VAL A 150 2.11 11.92 16.56
C VAL A 150 1.92 13.43 16.49
N LEU A 151 2.68 14.07 15.61
CA LEU A 151 2.64 15.52 15.43
C LEU A 151 1.26 15.99 14.91
N SER A 152 0.90 17.23 15.20
CA SER A 152 -0.23 17.92 14.56
C SER A 152 0.20 18.78 13.37
N LEU A 153 1.45 18.62 12.92
CA LEU A 153 2.03 19.36 11.81
C LEU A 153 1.96 18.48 10.56
N ASP A 154 1.31 18.99 9.51
CA ASP A 154 1.14 18.23 8.27
C ASP A 154 2.50 17.99 7.59
N THR A 155 2.85 16.71 7.49
CA THR A 155 4.12 16.22 6.94
C THR A 155 3.92 15.34 5.72
N LEU A 156 2.67 15.19 5.26
CA LEU A 156 2.32 14.28 4.17
C LEU A 156 2.97 14.69 2.86
N ASP A 157 3.01 15.99 2.60
CA ASP A 157 3.52 16.56 1.36
C ASP A 157 4.68 17.53 1.66
N ARG A 158 5.87 17.15 1.23
CA ARG A 158 7.11 17.92 1.42
C ARG A 158 7.62 18.55 0.12
N ASP A 159 6.80 18.56 -0.92
CA ASP A 159 7.04 19.37 -2.11
C ASP A 159 6.85 20.86 -1.78
N GLN A 160 7.88 21.68 -1.99
CA GLN A 160 7.83 23.12 -1.73
C GLN A 160 6.79 23.87 -2.59
N LEU A 161 6.40 23.29 -3.73
CA LEU A 161 5.37 23.83 -4.61
C LEU A 161 3.96 23.43 -4.18
N SER A 162 3.84 22.50 -3.22
CA SER A 162 2.55 22.06 -2.74
C SER A 162 1.84 23.15 -1.94
N PRO A 163 0.54 23.37 -2.16
CA PRO A 163 -0.25 24.25 -1.31
C PRO A 163 -0.37 23.75 0.14
N GLN A 164 -0.03 22.48 0.40
CA GLN A 164 -0.02 21.88 1.74
C GLN A 164 1.36 21.87 2.38
N TYR A 165 2.36 22.50 1.74
CA TYR A 165 3.71 22.55 2.27
C TYR A 165 3.77 23.39 3.55
N VAL A 166 4.11 22.75 4.66
CA VAL A 166 4.34 23.45 5.93
C VAL A 166 5.73 24.08 5.93
N HIS A 167 5.77 25.42 5.91
CA HIS A 167 7.01 26.20 6.04
C HIS A 167 7.52 26.22 7.50
N ASN A 168 8.83 26.45 7.65
CA ASN A 168 9.53 26.54 8.95
C ASN A 168 9.29 25.34 9.87
N LEU A 169 9.09 24.16 9.27
CA LEU A 169 8.76 22.93 9.98
C LEU A 169 9.82 22.56 11.03
N LYS A 170 11.11 22.71 10.70
CA LYS A 170 12.23 22.49 11.65
C LYS A 170 12.03 23.28 12.95
N THR A 171 11.78 24.58 12.85
CA THR A 171 11.59 25.46 14.01
C THR A 171 10.34 25.08 14.80
N LYS A 172 9.24 24.76 14.11
CA LYS A 172 7.98 24.33 14.73
C LYS A 172 8.13 23.02 15.51
N VAL A 173 8.82 22.03 14.94
CA VAL A 173 9.09 20.75 15.61
C VAL A 173 10.01 20.95 16.80
N GLN A 174 11.08 21.75 16.64
CA GLN A 174 12.02 22.02 17.73
C GLN A 174 11.41 22.82 18.90
N SER A 175 10.34 23.59 18.66
CA SER A 175 9.62 24.28 19.73
C SER A 175 8.68 23.36 20.53
N LEU A 176 8.46 22.12 20.09
CA LEU A 176 7.62 21.16 20.82
C LEU A 176 8.37 20.60 22.03
N ALA A 177 7.86 20.90 23.22
CA ALA A 177 8.48 20.48 24.49
C ALA A 177 8.69 18.97 24.61
N LEU A 178 7.82 18.17 23.98
CA LEU A 178 7.84 16.70 24.06
C LEU A 178 8.63 16.04 22.92
N TRP A 179 9.22 16.80 21.98
CA TRP A 179 9.85 16.25 20.76
C TRP A 179 10.91 15.19 21.05
N ASN A 180 11.69 15.35 22.13
CA ASN A 180 12.69 14.38 22.60
C ASN A 180 13.59 13.82 21.46
N ASN A 181 14.05 14.71 20.59
CA ASN A 181 14.85 14.36 19.41
C ASN A 181 14.22 13.25 18.55
N GLY A 182 12.89 13.19 18.47
CA GLY A 182 12.12 12.21 17.71
C GLY A 182 11.90 10.86 18.40
N ARG A 183 12.45 10.61 19.59
CA ARG A 183 12.25 9.32 20.28
C ARG A 183 10.76 9.08 20.54
N ASN A 184 10.27 7.90 20.20
CA ASN A 184 8.85 7.50 20.29
C ASN A 184 7.89 8.37 19.45
N HIS A 185 8.39 9.08 18.43
CA HIS A 185 7.55 9.81 17.50
C HIS A 185 7.32 9.03 16.21
N LEU A 186 6.13 9.15 15.63
CA LEU A 186 5.80 8.65 14.30
C LEU A 186 5.44 9.83 13.38
N ILE A 187 6.13 9.91 12.25
CA ILE A 187 5.92 10.92 11.21
C ILE A 187 5.29 10.25 10.01
N PHE A 188 4.32 10.94 9.36
CA PHE A 188 3.69 10.44 8.15
C PHE A 188 4.17 11.20 6.94
N ASN A 189 4.50 10.50 5.86
CA ASN A 189 4.81 11.10 4.57
C ASN A 189 4.19 10.28 3.45
N LEU A 190 3.43 10.91 2.56
CA LEU A 190 2.83 10.23 1.42
C LEU A 190 3.47 10.65 0.10
N TYR A 191 3.99 11.87 0.02
CA TYR A 191 4.52 12.44 -1.20
C TYR A 191 5.98 12.85 -1.01
N SER A 192 6.87 12.23 -1.81
CA SER A 192 8.32 12.50 -1.85
C SER A 192 8.70 13.60 -2.85
N GLY A 193 7.82 14.57 -3.10
CA GLY A 193 8.07 15.63 -4.09
C GLY A 193 7.47 15.38 -5.47
N THR A 194 7.65 16.35 -6.36
CA THR A 194 7.24 16.29 -7.78
C THR A 194 8.47 16.37 -8.67
N TRP A 195 8.44 15.67 -9.80
CA TRP A 195 9.50 15.78 -10.83
C TRP A 195 9.83 17.25 -11.15
N PRO A 196 11.12 17.61 -11.29
CA PRO A 196 12.31 16.75 -11.20
C PRO A 196 12.83 16.52 -9.76
N ASP A 197 12.26 17.20 -8.78
CA ASP A 197 12.79 17.36 -7.42
C ASP A 197 12.23 16.33 -6.43
N TYR A 198 12.23 15.05 -6.81
CA TYR A 198 11.90 13.99 -5.85
C TYR A 198 12.98 13.93 -4.76
N THR A 199 12.56 13.93 -3.50
CA THR A 199 13.46 13.89 -2.36
C THR A 199 12.96 12.91 -1.30
N GLU A 200 13.89 12.09 -0.82
CA GLU A 200 13.68 11.23 0.34
C GLU A 200 13.75 12.02 1.65
N ASP A 201 14.30 13.24 1.61
CA ASP A 201 14.38 14.16 2.74
C ASP A 201 13.04 14.87 2.97
N LEU A 202 12.61 14.91 4.22
CA LEU A 202 11.42 15.65 4.64
C LEU A 202 11.69 17.16 4.78
N GLY A 203 12.93 17.60 4.56
CA GLY A 203 13.37 18.99 4.66
C GLY A 203 13.57 19.43 6.12
N PHE A 204 13.66 18.48 7.05
CA PHE A 204 14.01 18.71 8.45
C PHE A 204 14.56 17.43 9.12
N ASP A 205 15.28 17.62 10.23
CA ASP A 205 15.83 16.52 11.02
C ASP A 205 14.73 15.83 11.85
N ILE A 206 14.43 14.57 11.50
CA ILE A 206 13.48 13.73 12.23
C ILE A 206 14.08 13.01 13.45
N GLY A 207 15.39 13.11 13.65
CA GLY A 207 16.12 12.51 14.75
C GLY A 207 15.91 11.00 14.84
N GLN A 208 15.34 10.58 15.97
CA GLN A 208 15.05 9.19 16.34
C GLN A 208 13.62 8.77 16.00
N ALA A 209 12.85 9.59 15.27
CA ALA A 209 11.47 9.28 14.93
C ALA A 209 11.38 8.13 13.93
N MET A 210 10.31 7.34 14.06
CA MET A 210 9.87 6.37 13.07
C MET A 210 9.18 7.10 11.93
N LEU A 211 9.28 6.54 10.72
CA LEU A 211 8.69 7.10 9.52
C LEU A 211 7.65 6.13 8.96
N ALA A 212 6.40 6.57 8.92
CA ALA A 212 5.34 5.94 8.13
C ALA A 212 5.31 6.60 6.75
N LYS A 213 5.92 5.95 5.75
CA LYS A 213 6.11 6.55 4.43
C LYS A 213 5.59 5.68 3.28
N ALA A 214 4.94 6.33 2.33
CA ALA A 214 4.64 5.75 1.03
C ALA A 214 5.85 5.85 0.11
N SER A 215 6.07 4.83 -0.72
CA SER A 215 7.14 4.80 -1.72
C SER A 215 8.58 4.85 -1.18
N ILE A 216 8.82 4.64 0.11
CA ILE A 216 10.16 4.67 0.70
C ILE A 216 11.14 3.69 0.02
N SER A 217 12.32 4.17 -0.34
CA SER A 217 13.37 3.33 -0.93
C SER A 217 13.84 2.25 0.05
N THR A 218 14.20 1.07 -0.47
CA THR A 218 14.75 -0.03 0.34
C THR A 218 16.08 0.33 1.01
N GLU A 219 16.81 1.31 0.47
CA GLU A 219 18.07 1.81 1.02
C GLU A 219 17.87 2.68 2.27
N ASN A 220 16.75 3.40 2.35
CA ASN A 220 16.43 4.30 3.45
C ASN A 220 15.44 3.70 4.46
N PHE A 221 14.63 2.73 4.04
CA PHE A 221 13.71 2.02 4.92
C PHE A 221 14.46 1.28 6.03
N ARG A 222 14.12 1.57 7.29
CA ARG A 222 14.71 0.88 8.45
C ARG A 222 13.82 -0.31 8.85
N PRO A 223 14.24 -1.56 8.57
CA PRO A 223 13.40 -2.72 8.84
C PRO A 223 13.05 -2.83 10.31
N ASN A 224 11.79 -3.20 10.58
CA ASN A 224 11.20 -3.31 11.92
C ASN A 224 11.14 -1.99 12.71
N PHE A 225 11.44 -0.85 12.10
CA PHE A 225 11.42 0.47 12.76
C PHE A 225 10.53 1.46 12.00
N ASP A 226 10.66 1.54 10.68
CA ASP A 226 9.78 2.31 9.82
C ASP A 226 8.56 1.49 9.38
N VAL A 227 7.52 2.19 8.96
CA VAL A 227 6.26 1.60 8.50
C VAL A 227 6.05 1.95 7.03
N SER A 228 6.04 0.94 6.17
CA SER A 228 5.63 1.12 4.78
C SER A 228 4.10 1.21 4.73
N ILE A 229 3.59 2.34 4.24
CA ILE A 229 2.15 2.58 4.08
C ILE A 229 1.82 2.76 2.59
N PRO A 230 0.60 2.39 2.15
CA PRO A 230 0.20 2.65 0.77
C PRO A 230 -0.01 4.14 0.53
N LEU A 231 0.16 4.58 -0.71
CA LEU A 231 -0.18 5.93 -1.13
C LEU A 231 -1.71 6.07 -1.21
N PHE A 232 -2.28 6.86 -0.31
CA PHE A 232 -3.72 7.16 -0.32
C PHE A 232 -4.03 8.34 -1.23
N SER A 233 -5.09 8.24 -2.04
CA SER A 233 -5.62 9.38 -2.77
C SER A 233 -6.26 10.38 -1.81
N LYS A 234 -6.34 11.66 -2.21
CA LYS A 234 -6.95 12.71 -1.38
C LYS A 234 -8.43 12.43 -1.10
N GLU A 235 -9.09 11.76 -2.03
CA GLU A 235 -10.50 11.38 -1.98
C GLU A 235 -10.74 10.05 -1.23
N HIS A 236 -9.71 9.49 -0.58
CA HIS A 236 -9.86 8.24 0.14
C HIS A 236 -10.82 8.41 1.33
N PRO A 237 -11.90 7.61 1.43
CA PRO A 237 -12.89 7.80 2.46
C PRO A 237 -12.31 7.52 3.85
N ARG A 238 -12.67 8.36 4.82
CA ARG A 238 -12.15 8.32 6.19
C ARG A 238 -12.59 7.08 6.97
N THR A 239 -13.84 6.66 6.82
CA THR A 239 -14.44 5.54 7.55
C THR A 239 -15.27 4.68 6.63
N GLY A 240 -14.80 3.47 6.35
CA GLY A 240 -15.50 2.57 5.45
C GLY A 240 -15.60 3.12 4.01
N GLY A 241 -15.68 2.19 3.06
CA GLY A 241 -16.18 2.45 1.73
C GLY A 241 -17.35 1.51 1.49
N ASP A 242 -17.67 1.25 0.23
CA ASP A 242 -18.45 0.07 -0.11
C ASP A 242 -17.82 -1.17 0.55
N ARG A 243 -18.67 -2.09 1.05
CA ARG A 243 -18.17 -3.37 1.58
C ARG A 243 -17.22 -3.97 0.55
N GLY A 244 -15.99 -4.26 0.97
CA GLY A 244 -15.05 -4.98 0.11
C GLY A 244 -15.74 -6.23 -0.43
N TYR A 245 -15.54 -6.54 -1.71
CA TYR A 245 -16.28 -7.59 -2.41
C TYR A 245 -15.91 -9.02 -1.96
N LEU A 246 -15.03 -9.17 -0.97
CA LEU A 246 -14.72 -10.44 -0.34
C LEU A 246 -15.95 -10.94 0.43
N LYS A 247 -16.80 -11.71 -0.26
CA LYS A 247 -18.00 -12.32 0.30
C LYS A 247 -17.68 -13.49 1.25
N TYR A 248 -16.48 -14.06 1.16
CA TYR A 248 -16.05 -15.23 1.93
C TYR A 248 -14.60 -15.08 2.40
N ASN A 249 -14.31 -15.56 3.62
CA ASN A 249 -12.95 -15.67 4.20
C ASN A 249 -12.15 -16.82 3.55
N THR A 250 -12.01 -16.81 2.23
CA THR A 250 -11.09 -17.72 1.54
C THR A 250 -9.69 -17.14 1.68
N ILE A 251 -8.75 -17.89 2.28
CA ILE A 251 -7.35 -17.48 2.43
C ILE A 251 -6.48 -18.49 1.65
N PRO A 252 -5.77 -18.06 0.59
CA PRO A 252 -5.85 -16.73 -0.04
C PRO A 252 -7.17 -16.56 -0.82
N PRO A 253 -7.70 -15.34 -0.96
CA PRO A 253 -8.91 -15.10 -1.73
C PRO A 253 -8.68 -15.43 -3.20
N PHE A 254 -9.70 -15.93 -3.90
CA PHE A 254 -9.66 -16.04 -5.36
C PHE A 254 -9.56 -14.64 -5.96
N ARG A 255 -8.55 -14.45 -6.80
CA ARG A 255 -8.13 -13.15 -7.30
C ARG A 255 -8.24 -13.12 -8.83
N LYS A 256 -9.16 -12.32 -9.38
CA LYS A 256 -9.26 -12.10 -10.83
C LYS A 256 -7.98 -11.46 -11.40
N TYR A 257 -7.34 -10.58 -10.63
CA TYR A 257 -6.14 -9.88 -11.06
C TYR A 257 -4.95 -10.32 -10.20
N MET A 258 -3.82 -10.65 -10.78
CA MET A 258 -2.57 -10.80 -10.04
C MET A 258 -1.99 -9.41 -9.71
N LEU A 259 -1.97 -8.50 -10.68
CA LEU A 259 -1.30 -7.20 -10.58
C LEU A 259 -2.13 -6.12 -11.26
N VAL A 260 -2.34 -5.00 -10.56
CA VAL A 260 -2.91 -3.80 -11.15
C VAL A 260 -2.00 -2.60 -10.90
N PHE A 261 -1.69 -1.86 -11.95
CA PHE A 261 -1.01 -0.57 -11.90
C PHE A 261 -1.86 0.46 -12.63
N LYS A 262 -1.99 1.65 -12.03
CA LYS A 262 -2.52 2.81 -12.73
C LYS A 262 -1.64 4.02 -12.45
N GLY A 263 -0.98 4.57 -13.47
CA GLY A 263 0.00 5.64 -13.27
C GLY A 263 0.47 6.36 -14.52
N LYS A 264 1.45 7.25 -14.35
CA LYS A 264 2.05 8.02 -15.46
C LYS A 264 3.21 7.26 -16.11
N ARG A 265 3.24 7.25 -17.43
CA ARG A 265 4.34 6.79 -18.28
C ARG A 265 5.08 8.01 -18.83
N TYR A 266 6.37 8.12 -18.53
CA TYR A 266 7.20 9.21 -19.03
C TYR A 266 7.70 8.85 -20.42
N LEU A 267 7.45 9.73 -21.40
CA LEU A 267 7.89 9.53 -22.77
C LEU A 267 9.37 9.89 -22.96
N THR A 268 9.90 10.71 -22.06
CA THR A 268 11.28 11.20 -22.05
C THR A 268 11.77 11.36 -20.62
N GLY A 269 13.09 11.49 -20.44
CA GLY A 269 13.73 11.69 -19.15
C GLY A 269 14.11 10.39 -18.42
N ILE A 270 14.80 10.53 -17.30
CA ILE A 270 15.31 9.39 -16.52
C ILE A 270 14.13 8.51 -16.06
N GLY A 271 14.25 7.20 -16.32
CA GLY A 271 13.21 6.20 -16.00
C GLY A 271 12.10 6.06 -17.05
N SER A 272 12.16 6.80 -18.18
CA SER A 272 11.23 6.61 -19.30
C SER A 272 11.29 5.19 -19.85
N ASP A 273 12.49 4.64 -20.03
CA ASP A 273 12.68 3.33 -20.64
C ASP A 273 12.10 2.20 -19.78
N THR A 274 12.38 2.22 -18.47
CA THR A 274 11.81 1.25 -17.51
C THR A 274 10.29 1.33 -17.48
N ARG A 275 9.71 2.54 -17.38
CA ARG A 275 8.25 2.72 -17.40
C ARG A 275 7.64 2.35 -18.74
N ASN A 276 8.36 2.57 -19.83
CA ASN A 276 7.92 2.20 -21.15
C ASN A 276 7.98 0.69 -21.38
N ALA A 277 8.87 -0.03 -20.70
CA ALA A 277 8.97 -1.49 -20.75
C ALA A 277 7.85 -2.19 -19.96
N LEU A 278 7.25 -1.54 -18.94
CA LEU A 278 6.23 -2.17 -18.11
C LEU A 278 5.06 -2.73 -18.92
N TYR A 279 4.65 -2.11 -20.03
CA TYR A 279 3.56 -2.66 -20.85
C TYR A 279 3.78 -4.10 -21.33
N HIS A 280 5.02 -4.58 -21.42
CA HIS A 280 5.30 -5.96 -21.81
C HIS A 280 4.79 -6.98 -20.80
N VAL A 281 4.59 -6.59 -19.53
CA VAL A 281 3.98 -7.47 -18.53
C VAL A 281 2.46 -7.40 -18.53
N HIS A 282 1.85 -6.46 -19.29
CA HIS A 282 0.40 -6.36 -19.40
C HIS A 282 -0.16 -7.45 -20.32
N ASN A 283 -1.06 -8.28 -19.78
CA ASN A 283 -1.72 -9.34 -20.54
C ASN A 283 -3.24 -9.14 -20.71
N ALA A 284 -3.79 -8.05 -20.15
CA ALA A 284 -5.23 -7.73 -20.14
C ALA A 284 -6.15 -8.77 -19.48
N GLU A 285 -5.59 -9.79 -18.84
CA GLU A 285 -6.33 -10.84 -18.13
C GLU A 285 -6.23 -10.63 -16.62
N ASP A 286 -5.07 -10.92 -16.04
CA ASP A 286 -4.80 -10.83 -14.60
C ASP A 286 -3.66 -9.83 -14.27
N VAL A 287 -2.90 -9.37 -15.25
CA VAL A 287 -1.93 -8.27 -15.11
C VAL A 287 -2.38 -7.06 -15.93
N VAL A 288 -2.95 -6.07 -15.24
CA VAL A 288 -3.54 -4.87 -15.86
C VAL A 288 -2.70 -3.64 -15.53
N LEU A 289 -2.11 -3.04 -16.57
CA LEU A 289 -1.34 -1.80 -16.46
C LEU A 289 -2.04 -0.69 -17.23
N LEU A 290 -2.60 0.27 -16.51
CA LEU A 290 -3.29 1.43 -17.07
C LEU A 290 -2.37 2.63 -16.98
N THR A 291 -1.79 3.07 -18.10
CA THR A 291 -0.83 4.17 -18.10
C THR A 291 -1.33 5.39 -18.84
N THR A 292 -1.00 6.60 -18.38
CA THR A 292 -1.16 7.83 -19.16
C THR A 292 0.20 8.42 -19.53
N CYS A 293 0.35 8.85 -20.77
CA CYS A 293 1.53 9.58 -21.24
C CYS A 293 1.42 11.10 -21.00
N LYS A 294 0.29 11.60 -20.45
CA LYS A 294 0.07 13.01 -20.15
C LYS A 294 0.95 13.42 -18.95
N HIS A 295 2.19 13.82 -19.22
CA HIS A 295 3.16 14.21 -18.18
C HIS A 295 4.02 15.41 -18.60
N GLY A 296 4.06 16.44 -17.75
CA GLY A 296 4.76 17.70 -18.07
C GLY A 296 4.03 18.51 -19.14
N LYS A 297 4.65 19.61 -19.58
CA LYS A 297 4.08 20.51 -20.61
C LYS A 297 4.33 20.00 -22.04
N ASP A 298 5.38 19.22 -22.24
CA ASP A 298 5.87 18.82 -23.56
C ASP A 298 5.51 17.39 -23.98
N TRP A 299 4.65 16.67 -23.24
CA TRP A 299 4.28 15.29 -23.58
C TRP A 299 3.73 15.15 -25.01
N GLN A 300 3.03 16.18 -25.50
CA GLN A 300 2.48 16.19 -26.85
C GLN A 300 3.58 16.17 -27.91
N LYS A 301 4.73 16.81 -27.65
CA LYS A 301 5.88 16.84 -28.57
C LYS A 301 6.58 15.48 -28.67
N HIS A 302 6.52 14.70 -27.60
CA HIS A 302 7.17 13.38 -27.51
C HIS A 302 6.19 12.21 -27.69
N LYS A 303 4.95 12.51 -28.08
CA LYS A 303 3.86 11.54 -28.24
C LYS A 303 4.27 10.42 -29.19
N ASP A 304 4.30 9.20 -28.68
CA ASP A 304 4.49 7.99 -29.49
C ASP A 304 3.16 7.41 -29.99
N ALA A 305 3.25 6.36 -30.80
CA ALA A 305 2.09 5.69 -31.40
C ALA A 305 1.14 5.04 -30.38
N ARG A 306 1.60 4.73 -29.16
CA ARG A 306 0.79 4.04 -28.13
C ARG A 306 0.01 5.02 -27.25
N CYS A 307 0.51 6.24 -27.10
CA CYS A 307 0.02 7.26 -26.17
C CYS A 307 -1.51 7.52 -26.26
N ASP A 308 -2.12 7.50 -27.45
CA ASP A 308 -3.58 7.69 -27.57
C ASP A 308 -4.37 6.52 -26.99
N LYS A 309 -3.94 5.29 -27.28
CA LYS A 309 -4.56 4.07 -26.75
C LYS A 309 -4.38 3.98 -25.24
N ASP A 310 -3.16 4.25 -24.77
CA ASP A 310 -2.81 4.32 -23.34
C ASP A 310 -3.75 5.29 -22.60
N ASN A 311 -3.91 6.51 -23.12
CA ASN A 311 -4.78 7.52 -22.52
C ASN A 311 -6.26 7.13 -22.53
N ALA A 312 -6.75 6.52 -23.62
CA ALA A 312 -8.15 6.09 -23.70
C ALA A 312 -8.46 4.99 -22.65
N GLU A 313 -7.60 3.98 -22.51
CA GLU A 313 -7.74 2.94 -21.49
C GLU A 313 -7.56 3.49 -20.06
N TYR A 314 -6.65 4.45 -19.89
CA TYR A 314 -6.47 5.14 -18.62
C TYR A 314 -7.72 5.94 -18.23
N ASP A 315 -8.28 6.75 -19.12
CA ASP A 315 -9.41 7.63 -18.79
C ASP A 315 -10.72 6.82 -18.57
N LYS A 316 -10.83 5.62 -19.15
CA LYS A 316 -11.97 4.70 -18.99
C LYS A 316 -12.15 4.18 -17.56
N HIS A 317 -11.06 4.00 -16.81
CA HIS A 317 -11.10 3.40 -15.47
C HIS A 317 -10.78 4.46 -14.40
N ARG A 318 -11.65 4.67 -13.41
CA ARG A 318 -11.33 5.59 -12.30
C ARG A 318 -10.31 4.97 -11.34
N TRP A 319 -9.58 5.84 -10.63
CA TRP A 319 -8.69 5.39 -9.54
C TRP A 319 -9.46 4.62 -8.46
N SER A 320 -10.66 5.11 -8.12
CA SER A 320 -11.61 4.40 -7.26
C SER A 320 -11.87 2.99 -7.79
N ASP A 321 -12.06 2.81 -9.11
CA ASP A 321 -12.36 1.50 -9.67
C ASP A 321 -11.16 0.56 -9.51
N THR A 322 -9.93 1.05 -9.73
CA THR A 322 -8.69 0.27 -9.53
C THR A 322 -8.33 0.00 -8.06
N VAL A 323 -8.66 0.92 -7.14
CA VAL A 323 -8.53 0.70 -5.68
C VAL A 323 -9.66 -0.22 -5.17
N SER A 324 -10.81 -0.20 -5.84
CA SER A 324 -11.94 -1.08 -5.59
C SER A 324 -11.84 -2.42 -6.29
N LEU A 325 -10.86 -2.66 -7.19
CA LEU A 325 -10.57 -3.97 -7.78
C LEU A 325 -10.11 -4.91 -6.65
N PRO A 326 -11.01 -5.65 -6.01
CA PRO A 326 -10.81 -6.22 -4.67
C PRO A 326 -9.82 -7.39 -4.66
N ASP A 327 -9.45 -7.82 -5.86
CA ASP A 327 -8.94 -9.14 -6.15
C ASP A 327 -7.52 -9.09 -6.70
N SER A 328 -6.75 -8.02 -6.49
CA SER A 328 -5.35 -7.92 -6.93
C SER A 328 -4.35 -8.40 -5.85
N LYS A 329 -3.32 -9.17 -6.21
CA LYS A 329 -2.25 -9.56 -5.27
C LYS A 329 -1.24 -8.46 -4.99
N LEU A 330 -0.97 -7.63 -5.99
CA LEU A 330 -0.10 -6.48 -5.88
C LEU A 330 -0.80 -5.27 -6.52
N ARG A 331 -0.91 -4.19 -5.75
CA ARG A 331 -1.44 -2.91 -6.22
C ARG A 331 -0.28 -1.94 -6.26
N LEU A 332 0.04 -1.46 -7.45
CA LEU A 332 1.04 -0.44 -7.63
C LEU A 332 0.33 0.90 -7.75
N GLY A 333 0.54 1.77 -6.76
CA GLY A 333 0.14 3.17 -6.80
C GLY A 333 0.86 3.95 -7.89
N PRO A 334 0.41 5.16 -8.25
CA PRO A 334 1.22 6.04 -9.07
C PRO A 334 2.57 6.21 -8.37
N ALA A 335 3.61 5.62 -8.96
CA ALA A 335 4.94 5.62 -8.39
C ALA A 335 5.51 7.05 -8.43
N SER A 336 5.54 7.70 -7.26
CA SER A 336 6.42 8.84 -7.02
C SER A 336 7.89 8.41 -6.88
N GLU A 337 8.17 7.12 -6.64
CA GLU A 337 9.53 6.58 -6.66
C GLU A 337 9.58 5.22 -7.39
N ILE A 338 10.30 5.17 -8.51
CA ILE A 338 11.09 4.00 -8.88
C ILE A 338 12.49 4.58 -9.10
N PRO A 339 13.47 4.32 -8.20
CA PRO A 339 14.84 4.73 -8.46
C PRO A 339 15.32 4.07 -9.77
N PRO A 340 16.27 4.69 -10.49
CA PRO A 340 16.75 4.13 -11.74
C PRO A 340 17.32 2.74 -11.50
N CYS A 341 16.67 1.69 -12.04
CA CYS A 341 17.29 0.38 -12.15
C CYS A 341 18.38 0.46 -13.22
N HIS A 342 19.53 1.02 -12.88
CA HIS A 342 20.75 0.83 -13.67
C HIS A 342 21.15 -0.64 -13.52
N GLY A 343 20.73 -1.49 -14.47
CA GLY A 343 21.13 -2.89 -14.48
C GLY A 343 20.29 -3.83 -15.33
N LEU A 344 19.03 -3.51 -15.64
CA LEU A 344 18.21 -4.36 -16.50
C LEU A 344 18.41 -3.98 -17.98
N LYS A 345 19.53 -4.43 -18.56
CA LYS A 345 19.58 -4.65 -20.01
C LYS A 345 18.64 -5.82 -20.32
N PHE A 346 17.41 -5.53 -20.71
CA PHE A 346 16.65 -6.49 -21.51
C PHE A 346 17.37 -6.60 -22.85
N THR A 347 18.21 -7.62 -22.99
CA THR A 347 18.69 -8.04 -24.30
C THR A 347 17.47 -8.36 -25.15
N LYS A 348 17.34 -7.61 -26.24
CA LYS A 348 16.41 -7.90 -27.33
C LYS A 348 16.60 -9.36 -27.73
N LEU A 349 15.61 -10.21 -27.45
CA LEU A 349 15.50 -11.50 -28.11
C LEU A 349 14.88 -11.20 -29.48
N GLU A 350 15.79 -11.07 -30.44
CA GLU A 350 15.69 -10.87 -31.91
C GLU A 350 14.59 -9.94 -32.45
#